data_AF-A0A0G2IBS7-F1
#
_entry.id   AF-A0A0G2IBS7-F1
#
_cell.length_a   1.000
_cell.length_b   1.000
_cell.length_c   1.000
_cell.angle_alpha   90.00
_cell.angle_beta   90.00
_cell.angle_gamma   90.00
#
_symmetry.space_group_name_H-M   'P 1'
#
loop_
_entity.id
_entity.type
_entity.pdbx_description
1 polymer ?
#
loop_
_entity_poly.entity_id
_entity_poly.type
_entity_poly.pdbx_seq_one_letter_code
_entity_poly.pdbx_strand_id
1 'polypeptide(L)'
;MANNQTLLDYLMVAPPGIPTENTNKTPNTTNSHYSYRDITGVTPWPEFTYAHIMQHYANVLQQTQIESESMPNSPVPAIKTESMFAFRFNTYIQNRLRRALRAGFQHLAPQLSNMDLTPMTTGSPLGTSPNRCPGDLKVSWKWGSGWETALDEAMRREFYQVLSQINYYMKQNNTQYGFILTDTELILIKWLDGNGRLQLTQPIQWETKGPERLTILLGLWYLGMLSAANNDWRLL
;
A
#
# COMPACT_ATOMS: atom_id res chain seq x y z
N MET A 1 -4.16 32.58 -3.49
CA MET A 1 -5.09 31.82 -2.64
C MET A 1 -4.85 30.35 -2.94
N ALA A 2 -4.50 29.53 -1.94
CA ALA A 2 -4.34 28.10 -2.16
C ALA A 2 -5.72 27.51 -2.51
N ASN A 3 -5.81 26.77 -3.62
CA ASN A 3 -7.04 26.09 -4.00
C ASN A 3 -7.17 24.86 -3.09
N ASN A 4 -8.13 24.83 -2.17
CA ASN A 4 -8.37 23.67 -1.31
C ASN A 4 -9.38 22.72 -1.94
N GLN A 5 -9.24 21.44 -1.62
CA GLN A 5 -10.18 20.39 -1.99
C GLN A 5 -10.41 19.46 -0.80
N THR A 6 -11.41 18.58 -0.90
CA THR A 6 -11.62 17.55 0.13
C THR A 6 -10.46 16.55 0.12
N LEU A 7 -10.21 15.91 1.27
CA LEU A 7 -9.25 14.82 1.36
C LEU A 7 -9.63 13.65 0.42
N LEU A 8 -10.93 13.39 0.24
CA LEU A 8 -11.41 12.41 -0.72
C LEU A 8 -10.95 12.76 -2.13
N ASP A 9 -11.24 13.96 -2.61
CA ASP A 9 -10.85 14.40 -3.96
C ASP A 9 -9.33 14.34 -4.17
N TYR A 10 -8.56 14.72 -3.14
CA TYR A 10 -7.10 14.62 -3.14
C TYR A 10 -6.60 13.17 -3.29
N LEU A 11 -7.31 12.19 -2.73
CA LEU A 11 -6.99 10.76 -2.81
C LEU A 11 -7.55 10.07 -4.06
N MET A 12 -8.52 10.68 -4.76
CA MET A 12 -9.16 10.10 -5.95
C MET A 12 -8.37 10.29 -7.25
N VAL A 13 -7.16 10.86 -7.19
CA VAL A 13 -6.29 11.05 -8.36
C VAL A 13 -5.47 9.79 -8.68
N ALA A 14 -5.24 9.54 -9.96
CA ALA A 14 -4.31 8.51 -10.43
C ALA A 14 -2.93 9.12 -10.74
N PRO A 15 -1.84 8.44 -10.36
CA PRO A 15 -0.54 8.69 -10.98
C PRO A 15 -0.60 8.43 -12.51
N PRO A 16 0.28 9.06 -13.29
CA PRO A 16 0.38 8.74 -14.72
C PRO A 16 0.94 7.32 -14.91
N GLY A 17 0.51 6.63 -15.98
CA GLY A 17 1.06 5.35 -16.39
C GLY A 17 2.59 5.41 -16.57
N ILE A 18 3.28 4.34 -16.17
CA ILE A 18 4.74 4.26 -16.22
C ILE A 18 5.13 3.30 -17.35
N PRO A 19 5.67 3.78 -18.48
CA PRO A 19 6.15 2.88 -19.52
C PRO A 19 7.36 2.07 -19.03
N THR A 20 7.54 0.88 -19.59
CA THR A 20 8.70 0.01 -19.32
C THR A 20 9.53 -0.14 -20.59
N GLU A 21 10.85 -0.22 -20.47
CA GLU A 21 11.75 -0.36 -21.63
C GLU A 21 12.86 -1.36 -21.34
N ASN A 22 13.15 -2.25 -22.30
CA ASN A 22 14.25 -3.24 -22.23
C ASN A 22 14.23 -4.08 -20.94
N THR A 23 13.04 -4.50 -20.50
CA THR A 23 12.85 -5.29 -19.28
C THR A 23 12.77 -6.77 -19.60
N ASN A 24 13.40 -7.59 -18.75
CA ASN A 24 13.34 -9.04 -18.84
C ASN A 24 12.88 -9.60 -17.51
N LYS A 25 12.07 -10.67 -17.57
CA LYS A 25 11.71 -11.41 -16.36
C LYS A 25 12.98 -11.95 -15.70
N THR A 26 13.13 -11.65 -14.42
CA THR A 26 14.26 -12.10 -13.61
C THR A 26 13.73 -12.54 -12.24
N PRO A 27 14.34 -13.56 -11.59
CA PRO A 27 13.91 -14.00 -10.27
C PRO A 27 13.99 -12.89 -9.22
N ASN A 28 13.16 -12.98 -8.18
CA ASN A 28 13.30 -12.11 -7.02
C ASN A 28 14.53 -12.49 -6.18
N THR A 29 15.04 -11.51 -5.44
CA THR A 29 16.06 -11.74 -4.42
C THR A 29 15.51 -12.71 -3.37
N THR A 30 16.29 -13.71 -2.99
CA THR A 30 15.95 -14.68 -1.95
C THR A 30 16.76 -14.44 -0.69
N ASN A 31 16.29 -14.95 0.43
CA ASN A 31 16.94 -14.85 1.74
C ASN A 31 16.72 -16.16 2.52
N SER A 32 17.64 -16.53 3.41
CA SER A 32 17.50 -17.73 4.26
C SER A 32 16.45 -17.60 5.37
N HIS A 33 15.98 -16.38 5.68
CA HIS A 33 15.02 -16.10 6.74
C HIS A 33 13.55 -16.29 6.34
N TYR A 34 13.25 -16.41 5.04
CA TYR A 34 11.89 -16.63 4.55
C TYR A 34 11.89 -17.42 3.24
N SER A 35 10.80 -18.16 3.03
CA SER A 35 10.59 -18.99 1.85
C SER A 35 9.17 -18.84 1.34
N TYR A 36 8.97 -18.94 0.03
CA TYR A 36 7.63 -19.08 -0.56
C TYR A 36 6.75 -20.16 0.14
N ARG A 37 7.38 -21.17 0.74
CA ARG A 37 6.71 -22.25 1.51
C ARG A 37 6.13 -21.80 2.85
N ASP A 38 6.56 -20.64 3.36
CA ASP A 38 6.04 -20.07 4.60
C ASP A 38 4.63 -19.50 4.43
N ILE A 39 4.16 -19.36 3.19
CA ILE A 39 2.79 -18.97 2.88
C ILE A 39 1.95 -20.23 2.72
N THR A 40 1.05 -20.47 3.67
CA THR A 40 0.23 -21.68 3.74
C THR A 40 -1.17 -21.48 3.16
N GLY A 41 -1.60 -20.23 2.96
CA GLY A 41 -2.87 -19.93 2.33
C GLY A 41 -3.05 -18.46 2.02
N VAL A 42 -3.64 -18.18 0.87
CA VAL A 42 -4.04 -16.85 0.42
C VAL A 42 -5.55 -16.87 0.19
N THR A 43 -6.24 -15.86 0.71
CA THR A 43 -7.69 -15.69 0.52
C THR A 43 -8.01 -14.24 0.17
N PRO A 44 -9.16 -13.95 -0.46
CA PRO A 44 -9.58 -12.57 -0.67
C PRO A 44 -9.83 -11.82 0.65
N TRP A 45 -9.63 -10.51 0.63
CA TRP A 45 -10.06 -9.56 1.66
C TRP A 45 -11.32 -8.81 1.21
N PRO A 46 -12.52 -9.39 1.36
CA PRO A 46 -13.76 -8.84 0.78
C PRO A 46 -14.22 -7.55 1.45
N GLU A 47 -13.82 -7.27 2.69
CA GLU A 47 -14.20 -6.05 3.41
C GLU A 47 -13.43 -4.81 2.93
N PHE A 48 -12.27 -4.98 2.27
CA PHE A 48 -11.47 -3.87 1.79
C PHE A 48 -12.03 -3.27 0.49
N THR A 49 -13.09 -2.47 0.63
CA THR A 49 -13.83 -1.87 -0.49
C THR A 49 -14.02 -0.37 -0.30
N TYR A 50 -14.25 0.35 -1.40
CA TYR A 50 -14.60 1.77 -1.35
C TYR A 50 -15.80 2.03 -0.42
N ALA A 51 -16.86 1.22 -0.54
CA ALA A 51 -18.07 1.36 0.27
C ALA A 51 -17.77 1.22 1.78
N HIS A 52 -16.96 0.23 2.16
CA HIS A 52 -16.56 0.05 3.55
C HIS A 52 -15.71 1.22 4.07
N ILE A 53 -14.77 1.71 3.26
CA ILE A 53 -13.96 2.89 3.60
C ILE A 53 -14.86 4.11 3.85
N MET A 54 -15.83 4.36 2.97
CA MET A 54 -16.76 5.47 3.11
C MET A 54 -17.67 5.29 4.33
N GLN A 55 -18.13 4.07 4.63
CA GLN A 55 -18.93 3.80 5.82
C GLN A 55 -18.20 4.22 7.12
N HIS A 56 -16.89 3.99 7.20
CA HIS A 56 -16.11 4.26 8.42
C HIS A 56 -15.47 5.66 8.45
N TYR A 57 -15.08 6.20 7.30
CA TYR A 57 -14.24 7.41 7.21
C TYR A 57 -14.81 8.52 6.32
N ALA A 58 -16.07 8.43 5.85
CA ALA A 58 -16.68 9.49 5.03
C ALA A 58 -16.59 10.86 5.68
N ASN A 59 -16.82 10.96 7.00
CA ASN A 59 -16.71 12.24 7.72
C ASN A 59 -15.32 12.86 7.55
N VAL A 60 -14.26 12.10 7.82
CA VAL A 60 -12.87 12.57 7.68
C VAL A 60 -12.56 12.91 6.22
N LEU A 61 -12.92 12.02 5.30
CA LEU A 61 -12.60 12.14 3.88
C LEU A 61 -13.30 13.34 3.22
N GLN A 62 -14.55 13.64 3.61
CA GLN A 62 -15.34 14.73 3.01
C GLN A 62 -15.14 16.07 3.70
N GLN A 63 -14.84 16.10 5.01
CA GLN A 63 -14.75 17.35 5.78
C GLN A 63 -13.31 17.88 5.90
N THR A 64 -12.30 17.02 5.80
CA THR A 64 -10.90 17.46 5.85
C THR A 64 -10.56 18.24 4.58
N GLN A 65 -10.15 19.50 4.74
CA GLN A 65 -9.65 20.34 3.65
C GLN A 65 -8.14 20.21 3.52
N ILE A 66 -7.66 20.03 2.29
CA ILE A 66 -6.23 19.92 1.98
C ILE A 66 -5.90 20.78 0.77
N GLU A 67 -4.71 21.38 0.78
CA GLU A 67 -4.17 22.13 -0.35
C GLU A 67 -4.10 21.23 -1.59
N SER A 68 -4.66 21.70 -2.70
CA SER A 68 -4.63 20.97 -3.96
C SER A 68 -3.21 20.81 -4.47
N GLU A 69 -2.91 19.63 -4.99
CA GLU A 69 -1.63 19.31 -5.59
C GLU A 69 -1.90 18.55 -6.88
N SER A 70 -1.61 19.15 -8.04
CA SER A 70 -1.76 18.46 -9.32
C SER A 70 -0.71 17.38 -9.49
N MET A 71 -1.04 16.27 -10.15
CA MET A 71 -0.02 15.30 -10.57
C MET A 71 0.96 15.97 -11.54
N PRO A 72 2.27 15.64 -11.49
CA PRO A 72 3.24 16.16 -12.45
C PRO A 72 2.80 15.86 -13.89
N ASN A 73 2.83 16.87 -14.75
CA ASN A 73 2.42 16.78 -16.16
C ASN A 73 3.60 16.60 -17.13
N SER A 74 4.81 16.40 -16.61
CA SER A 74 5.98 16.10 -17.44
C SER A 74 5.84 14.70 -18.04
N PRO A 75 6.34 14.47 -19.28
CA PRO A 75 6.42 13.13 -19.85
C PRO A 75 7.07 12.15 -18.88
N VAL A 76 6.49 10.97 -18.69
CA VAL A 76 7.00 9.96 -17.75
C VAL A 76 8.08 9.16 -18.45
N PRO A 77 9.36 9.25 -18.01
CA PRO A 77 10.41 8.44 -18.59
C PRO A 77 10.21 6.97 -18.21
N ALA A 78 10.45 6.08 -19.18
CA ALA A 78 10.32 4.65 -18.99
C ALA A 78 11.24 4.13 -17.88
N ILE A 79 10.78 3.11 -17.16
CA ILE A 79 11.56 2.41 -16.15
C ILE A 79 12.18 1.14 -16.72
N LYS A 80 13.39 0.84 -16.24
CA LYS A 80 14.13 -0.39 -16.56
C LYS A 80 14.71 -1.09 -15.33
N THR A 81 14.58 -0.49 -14.14
CA THR A 81 15.06 -1.03 -12.86
C THR A 81 14.09 -0.76 -11.73
N GLU A 82 14.17 -1.55 -10.67
CA GLU A 82 13.42 -1.33 -9.42
C GLU A 82 13.74 0.03 -8.79
N SER A 83 15.00 0.48 -8.82
CA SER A 83 15.39 1.79 -8.28
C SER A 83 14.72 2.95 -9.01
N MET A 84 14.52 2.83 -10.33
CA MET A 84 13.76 3.82 -11.09
C MET A 84 12.28 3.82 -10.70
N PHE A 85 11.70 2.65 -10.43
CA PHE A 85 10.34 2.57 -9.90
C PHE A 85 10.23 3.17 -8.50
N ALA A 86 11.18 2.90 -7.59
CA ALA A 86 11.23 3.52 -6.27
C ALA A 86 11.27 5.07 -6.35
N PHE A 87 11.99 5.62 -7.34
CA PHE A 87 11.95 7.06 -7.61
C PHE A 87 10.56 7.55 -8.03
N ARG A 88 9.84 6.80 -8.88
CA ARG A 88 8.45 7.11 -9.28
C ARG A 88 7.48 7.02 -8.10
N PHE A 89 7.63 6.02 -7.23
CA PHE A 89 6.87 5.91 -5.98
C PHE A 89 7.05 7.15 -5.10
N ASN A 90 8.29 7.62 -4.90
CA ASN A 90 8.55 8.82 -4.10
C ASN A 90 7.95 10.08 -4.75
N THR A 91 8.01 10.17 -6.08
CA THR A 91 7.51 11.32 -6.85
C THR A 91 5.98 11.42 -6.80
N TYR A 92 5.27 10.30 -7.00
CA TYR A 92 3.82 10.32 -7.20
C TYR A 92 3.01 9.91 -5.97
N ILE A 93 3.55 9.07 -5.09
CA ILE A 93 2.77 8.43 -4.01
C ILE A 93 3.22 8.92 -2.64
N GLN A 94 4.50 8.75 -2.30
CA GLN A 94 4.95 8.87 -0.91
C GLN A 94 4.63 10.22 -0.27
N ASN A 95 4.92 11.32 -0.97
CA ASN A 95 4.70 12.68 -0.43
C ASN A 95 3.21 13.01 -0.29
N ARG A 96 2.39 12.59 -1.25
CA ARG A 96 0.94 12.77 -1.21
C ARG A 96 0.30 11.99 -0.07
N LEU A 97 0.70 10.73 0.07
CA LEU A 97 0.24 9.86 1.14
C LEU A 97 0.59 10.44 2.51
N ARG A 98 1.82 10.92 2.71
CA ARG A 98 2.23 11.59 3.96
C ARG A 98 1.39 12.82 4.26
N ARG A 99 1.16 13.68 3.25
CA ARG A 99 0.31 14.88 3.40
C ARG A 99 -1.14 14.49 3.76
N ALA A 100 -1.71 13.51 3.08
CA ALA A 100 -3.07 13.03 3.30
C ALA A 100 -3.27 12.38 4.67
N LEU A 101 -2.33 11.53 5.11
CA LEU A 101 -2.35 10.93 6.45
C LEU A 101 -2.25 12.00 7.53
N ARG A 102 -1.33 12.96 7.37
CA ARG A 102 -1.20 14.09 8.31
C ARG A 102 -2.51 14.88 8.41
N ALA A 103 -3.14 15.21 7.28
CA ALA A 103 -4.40 15.95 7.27
C ALA A 103 -5.54 15.14 7.94
N GLY A 104 -5.65 13.85 7.62
CA GLY A 104 -6.64 12.97 8.25
C GLY A 104 -6.47 12.84 9.77
N PHE A 105 -5.24 12.64 10.26
CA PHE A 105 -4.97 12.57 11.69
C PHE A 105 -5.14 13.92 12.41
N GLN A 106 -4.89 15.05 11.73
CA GLN A 106 -5.17 16.38 12.28
C GLN A 106 -6.67 16.60 12.50
N HIS A 107 -7.50 16.20 11.53
CA HIS A 107 -8.97 16.25 11.68
C HIS A 107 -9.44 15.33 12.82
N LEU A 108 -8.84 14.14 12.94
CA LEU A 108 -9.17 13.17 13.97
C LEU A 108 -8.57 13.47 15.35
N ALA A 109 -7.68 14.46 15.48
CA ALA A 109 -6.95 14.74 16.72
C ALA A 109 -7.83 14.79 17.98
N PRO A 110 -9.04 15.40 17.98
CA PRO A 110 -9.92 15.42 19.14
C PRO A 110 -10.52 14.06 19.52
N GLN A 111 -10.46 13.07 18.62
CA GLN A 111 -11.14 11.78 18.73
C GLN A 111 -10.17 10.58 18.75
N LEU A 112 -8.85 10.82 18.60
CA LEU A 112 -7.85 9.74 18.49
C LEU A 112 -7.92 8.75 19.66
N SER A 113 -8.07 9.23 20.89
CA SER A 113 -8.20 8.38 22.07
C SER A 113 -9.47 7.51 22.04
N ASN A 114 -10.58 8.06 21.54
CA ASN A 114 -11.86 7.37 21.48
C ASN A 114 -11.87 6.32 20.37
N MET A 115 -11.06 6.52 19.33
CA MET A 115 -10.89 5.59 18.21
C MET A 115 -9.70 4.64 18.40
N ASP A 116 -8.98 4.75 19.52
CA ASP A 116 -7.75 4.01 19.80
C ASP A 116 -6.72 4.03 18.64
N LEU A 117 -6.50 5.22 18.09
CA LEU A 117 -5.56 5.44 16.99
C LEU A 117 -4.29 6.14 17.51
N THR A 118 -3.13 5.60 17.14
CA THR A 118 -1.85 6.31 17.27
C THR A 118 -1.39 6.80 15.89
N PRO A 119 -1.36 8.13 15.66
CA PRO A 119 -0.94 8.69 14.38
C PRO A 119 0.43 8.21 13.95
N MET A 120 0.59 7.93 12.67
CA MET A 120 1.90 7.62 12.10
C MET A 120 2.76 8.87 12.04
N THR A 121 3.96 8.82 12.63
CA THR A 121 4.88 9.96 12.62
C THR A 121 5.50 10.15 11.22
N THR A 122 5.13 11.21 10.51
CA THR A 122 5.56 11.46 9.12
C THR A 122 6.89 12.23 9.00
N GLY A 123 7.66 12.38 10.08
CA GLY A 123 8.85 13.24 10.12
C GLY A 123 9.99 12.76 11.03
N SER A 124 9.93 11.51 11.50
CA SER A 124 10.99 10.96 12.36
C SER A 124 12.26 10.66 11.56
N PRO A 125 13.45 10.77 12.18
CA PRO A 125 14.67 10.25 11.60
C PRO A 125 14.52 8.78 11.20
N LEU A 126 15.14 8.38 10.09
CA LEU A 126 15.13 6.99 9.61
C LEU A 126 15.50 6.03 10.74
N GLY A 127 14.68 4.99 10.95
CA GLY A 127 14.93 3.95 11.95
C GLY A 127 14.49 4.26 13.39
N THR A 128 13.90 5.42 13.66
CA THR A 128 13.49 5.81 15.03
C THR A 128 12.00 5.58 15.34
N SER A 129 11.19 5.30 14.32
CA SER A 129 9.76 5.02 14.49
C SER A 129 9.44 3.56 14.15
N PRO A 130 8.54 2.91 14.90
CA PRO A 130 8.08 1.56 14.58
C PRO A 130 7.53 1.50 13.16
N ASN A 131 7.96 0.50 12.38
CA ASN A 131 7.38 0.25 11.07
C ASN A 131 6.03 -0.45 11.27
N ARG A 132 4.94 0.31 11.27
CA ARG A 132 3.58 -0.20 11.50
C ARG A 132 2.92 -0.86 10.27
N CYS A 133 3.51 -0.71 9.09
CA CYS A 133 2.96 -1.20 7.83
C CYS A 133 4.09 -1.48 6.83
N PRO A 134 4.82 -2.59 6.99
CA PRO A 134 5.87 -2.97 6.05
C PRO A 134 5.28 -3.18 4.65
N GLY A 135 6.04 -2.80 3.63
CA GLY A 135 5.69 -3.08 2.25
C GLY A 135 6.91 -3.29 1.39
N ASP A 136 6.68 -3.72 0.16
CA ASP A 136 7.72 -3.96 -0.83
C ASP A 136 7.35 -3.33 -2.17
N LEU A 137 8.35 -2.73 -2.81
CA LEU A 137 8.21 -2.14 -4.12
C LEU A 137 8.79 -3.12 -5.13
N LYS A 138 7.95 -3.52 -6.08
CA LYS A 138 8.33 -4.43 -7.15
C LYS A 138 8.07 -3.81 -8.51
N VAL A 139 8.54 -4.47 -9.53
CA VAL A 139 8.29 -4.12 -10.92
C VAL A 139 7.50 -5.23 -11.57
N SER A 140 6.61 -4.88 -12.50
CA SER A 140 5.63 -5.76 -13.14
C SER A 140 6.26 -6.95 -13.88
N TRP A 141 7.52 -6.84 -14.29
CA TRP A 141 8.28 -7.93 -14.90
C TRP A 141 8.94 -8.88 -13.89
N LYS A 142 8.88 -8.59 -12.59
CA LYS A 142 9.39 -9.45 -11.51
C LYS A 142 8.29 -9.99 -10.60
N TRP A 143 7.13 -9.34 -10.56
CA TRP A 143 6.00 -9.79 -9.77
C TRP A 143 4.69 -9.19 -10.29
N GLY A 144 3.62 -9.97 -10.24
CA GLY A 144 2.26 -9.51 -10.46
C GLY A 144 1.24 -10.41 -9.79
N SER A 145 0.10 -9.86 -9.40
CA SER A 145 -0.97 -10.56 -8.69
C SER A 145 -1.51 -11.76 -9.48
N GLY A 146 -1.65 -11.60 -10.79
CA GLY A 146 -2.09 -12.68 -11.69
C GLY A 146 -1.15 -13.89 -11.74
N TRP A 147 0.05 -13.81 -11.16
CA TRP A 147 0.99 -14.93 -11.12
C TRP A 147 0.57 -16.01 -10.11
N GLU A 148 -0.33 -15.71 -9.18
CA GLU A 148 -0.92 -16.69 -8.26
C GLU A 148 -1.53 -17.90 -8.99
N THR A 149 -2.21 -17.63 -10.10
CA THR A 149 -2.94 -18.63 -10.89
C THR A 149 -2.23 -18.99 -12.20
N ALA A 150 -0.98 -18.55 -12.37
CA ALA A 150 -0.20 -18.85 -13.57
C ALA A 150 0.04 -20.36 -13.72
N LEU A 151 -0.01 -20.85 -14.96
CA LEU A 151 0.33 -22.25 -15.26
C LEU A 151 1.81 -22.55 -14.95
N ASP A 152 2.69 -21.57 -15.17
CA ASP A 152 4.11 -21.65 -14.87
C ASP A 152 4.36 -21.70 -13.35
N GLU A 153 4.92 -22.82 -12.88
CA GLU A 153 5.29 -23.03 -11.48
C GLU A 153 6.36 -22.05 -10.98
N ALA A 154 7.27 -21.61 -11.84
CA ALA A 154 8.26 -20.62 -11.47
C ALA A 154 7.59 -19.27 -11.19
N MET A 155 6.63 -18.85 -12.01
CA MET A 155 5.86 -17.63 -11.76
C MET A 155 5.03 -17.71 -10.47
N ARG A 156 4.37 -18.83 -10.22
CA ARG A 156 3.66 -19.06 -8.95
C ARG A 156 4.61 -19.01 -7.76
N ARG A 157 5.81 -19.60 -7.88
CA ARG A 157 6.83 -19.52 -6.83
C ARG A 157 7.24 -18.08 -6.54
N GLU A 158 7.49 -17.28 -7.57
CA GLU A 158 7.83 -15.86 -7.41
C GLU A 158 6.70 -15.06 -6.75
N PHE A 159 5.43 -15.39 -7.06
CA PHE A 159 4.28 -14.79 -6.39
C PHE A 159 4.35 -14.99 -4.86
N TYR A 160 4.48 -16.24 -4.43
CA TYR A 160 4.57 -16.59 -3.00
C TYR A 160 5.88 -16.14 -2.35
N GLN A 161 6.97 -16.05 -3.12
CA GLN A 161 8.26 -15.59 -2.60
C GLN A 161 8.18 -14.14 -2.10
N VAL A 162 7.56 -13.23 -2.86
CA VAL A 162 7.40 -11.83 -2.41
C VAL A 162 6.43 -11.75 -1.22
N LEU A 163 5.34 -12.54 -1.22
CA LEU A 163 4.45 -12.62 -0.04
C LEU A 163 5.19 -13.10 1.21
N SER A 164 6.08 -14.09 1.09
CA SER A 164 6.87 -14.59 2.22
C SER A 164 7.82 -13.53 2.79
N GLN A 165 8.37 -12.66 1.94
CA GLN A 165 9.18 -11.53 2.38
C GLN A 165 8.36 -10.54 3.21
N ILE A 166 7.15 -10.17 2.75
CA ILE A 166 6.26 -9.29 3.52
C ILE A 166 5.81 -9.96 4.82
N ASN A 167 5.43 -11.25 4.78
CA ASN A 167 5.06 -12.03 5.96
C ASN A 167 6.17 -12.00 7.03
N TYR A 168 7.43 -12.17 6.60
CA TYR A 168 8.58 -12.05 7.47
C TYR A 168 8.73 -10.63 8.07
N TYR A 169 8.56 -9.58 7.26
CA TYR A 169 8.60 -8.20 7.78
C TYR A 169 7.45 -7.88 8.73
N MET A 170 6.25 -8.40 8.48
CA MET A 170 5.10 -8.26 9.36
C MET A 170 5.35 -8.91 10.71
N LYS A 171 5.90 -10.14 10.71
CA LYS A 171 6.38 -10.85 11.90
C LYS A 171 7.42 -10.04 12.68
N GLN A 172 8.47 -9.58 12.00
CA GLN A 172 9.58 -8.85 12.62
C GLN A 172 9.13 -7.54 13.30
N ASN A 173 8.12 -6.86 12.75
CA ASN A 173 7.64 -5.59 13.26
C ASN A 173 6.38 -5.70 14.14
N ASN A 174 5.88 -6.92 14.38
CA ASN A 174 4.60 -7.18 15.07
C ASN A 174 3.44 -6.35 14.48
N THR A 175 3.24 -6.46 13.17
CA THR A 175 2.21 -5.72 12.43
C THR A 175 1.26 -6.66 11.73
N GLN A 176 -0.01 -6.26 11.59
CA GLN A 176 -1.03 -7.06 10.91
C GLN A 176 -1.11 -6.76 9.42
N TYR A 177 -0.67 -5.58 8.99
CA TYR A 177 -0.93 -5.07 7.65
C TYR A 177 0.36 -4.85 6.89
N GLY A 178 0.32 -5.10 5.59
CA GLY A 178 1.41 -4.78 4.68
C GLY A 178 0.90 -4.55 3.27
N PHE A 179 1.83 -4.29 2.34
CA PHE A 179 1.47 -4.07 0.95
C PHE A 179 2.58 -4.48 -0.02
N ILE A 180 2.19 -4.76 -1.25
CA ILE A 180 3.08 -4.87 -2.40
C ILE A 180 2.58 -3.88 -3.44
N LEU A 181 3.49 -3.05 -3.94
CA LEU A 181 3.17 -2.06 -4.97
C LEU A 181 4.12 -2.24 -6.16
N THR A 182 3.54 -2.29 -7.36
CA THR A 182 4.26 -2.29 -8.64
C THR A 182 3.90 -1.07 -9.48
N ASP A 183 4.56 -0.94 -10.64
CA ASP A 183 4.23 0.04 -11.68
C ASP A 183 2.85 -0.16 -12.31
N THR A 184 2.17 -1.28 -12.02
CA THR A 184 0.86 -1.62 -12.60
C THR A 184 -0.24 -1.75 -11.56
N GLU A 185 0.08 -2.16 -10.33
CA GLU A 185 -0.95 -2.50 -9.34
C GLU A 185 -0.46 -2.38 -7.89
N LEU A 186 -1.44 -2.25 -6.99
CA LEU A 186 -1.27 -2.31 -5.54
C LEU A 186 -2.07 -3.50 -4.99
N ILE A 187 -1.43 -4.28 -4.13
CA ILE A 187 -2.05 -5.35 -3.34
C ILE A 187 -1.80 -5.05 -1.87
N LEU A 188 -2.87 -5.02 -1.10
CA LEU A 188 -2.81 -4.85 0.34
C LEU A 188 -3.00 -6.20 1.01
N ILE A 189 -2.28 -6.39 2.10
CA ILE A 189 -2.10 -7.65 2.78
C ILE A 189 -2.60 -7.47 4.21
N LYS A 190 -3.47 -8.39 4.63
CA LYS A 190 -3.84 -8.56 6.03
C LYS A 190 -3.38 -9.92 6.50
N TRP A 191 -2.64 -9.93 7.57
CA TRP A 191 -2.16 -11.13 8.21
C TRP A 191 -3.26 -11.75 9.07
N LEU A 192 -3.51 -13.04 8.87
CA LEU A 192 -4.51 -13.78 9.64
C LEU A 192 -3.91 -14.46 10.86
N ASP A 193 -2.76 -15.13 10.69
CA ASP A 193 -2.11 -15.90 11.75
C ASP A 193 -0.61 -16.16 11.51
N GLY A 194 0.08 -16.59 12.58
CA GLY A 194 1.52 -16.91 12.58
C GLY A 194 1.97 -17.95 11.53
N ASN A 195 1.03 -18.74 11.00
CA ASN A 195 1.29 -19.86 10.10
C ASN A 195 1.33 -19.44 8.63
N GLY A 196 1.29 -18.14 8.34
CA GLY A 196 1.43 -17.61 6.98
C GLY A 196 0.14 -17.68 6.15
N ARG A 197 -1.01 -17.62 6.83
CA ARG A 197 -2.28 -17.35 6.17
C ARG A 197 -2.49 -15.85 5.99
N LEU A 198 -2.77 -15.44 4.77
CA LEU A 198 -2.92 -14.04 4.37
C LEU A 198 -4.27 -13.80 3.70
N GLN A 199 -4.82 -12.60 3.91
CA GLN A 199 -5.84 -12.03 3.04
C GLN A 199 -5.24 -10.98 2.13
N LEU A 200 -5.59 -11.03 0.84
CA LEU A 200 -5.17 -10.07 -0.18
C LEU A 200 -6.37 -9.31 -0.74
N THR A 201 -6.19 -8.03 -1.00
CA THR A 201 -7.19 -7.26 -1.75
C THR A 201 -7.22 -7.69 -3.21
N GLN A 202 -8.33 -7.39 -3.89
CA GLN A 202 -8.30 -7.36 -5.36
C GLN A 202 -7.25 -6.35 -5.83
N PRO A 203 -6.64 -6.56 -7.01
CA PRO A 203 -5.62 -5.65 -7.53
C PRO A 203 -6.14 -4.25 -7.80
N ILE A 204 -5.60 -3.27 -7.09
CA ILE A 204 -5.90 -1.86 -7.32
C ILE A 204 -4.98 -1.36 -8.44
N GLN A 205 -5.53 -1.12 -9.62
CA GLN A 205 -4.74 -0.73 -10.79
C GLN A 205 -4.13 0.65 -10.62
N TRP A 206 -2.88 0.82 -11.09
CA TRP A 206 -2.08 2.04 -10.94
C TRP A 206 -2.79 3.30 -11.41
N GLU A 207 -3.46 3.22 -12.57
CA GLU A 207 -4.11 4.37 -13.21
C GLU A 207 -5.57 4.58 -12.76
N THR A 208 -6.02 3.89 -11.70
CA THR A 208 -7.39 4.04 -11.18
C THR A 208 -7.60 5.42 -10.57
N LYS A 209 -8.64 6.14 -11.04
CA LYS A 209 -9.05 7.46 -10.55
C LYS A 209 -10.57 7.61 -10.50
N GLY A 210 -11.00 8.64 -9.77
CA GLY A 210 -12.37 9.09 -9.74
C GLY A 210 -13.20 8.46 -8.62
N PRO A 211 -14.42 8.98 -8.40
CA PRO A 211 -15.29 8.56 -7.30
C PRO A 211 -15.69 7.09 -7.43
N GLU A 212 -16.09 6.50 -6.30
CA GLU A 212 -16.58 5.11 -6.20
C GLU A 212 -15.55 4.03 -6.58
N ARG A 213 -14.30 4.43 -6.81
CA ARG A 213 -13.20 3.52 -7.12
C ARG A 213 -12.16 3.54 -6.02
N LEU A 214 -11.54 2.38 -5.80
CA LEU A 214 -10.41 2.27 -4.91
C LEU A 214 -9.14 2.67 -5.69
N THR A 215 -8.61 3.86 -5.43
CA THR A 215 -7.34 4.32 -5.99
C THR A 215 -6.16 3.83 -5.14
N ILE A 216 -4.94 3.84 -5.68
CA ILE A 216 -3.73 3.53 -4.91
C ILE A 216 -3.61 4.43 -3.67
N LEU A 217 -3.85 5.73 -3.84
CA LEU A 217 -3.74 6.69 -2.75
C LEU A 217 -4.79 6.44 -1.67
N LEU A 218 -6.06 6.20 -2.04
CA LEU A 218 -7.10 5.89 -1.06
C LEU A 218 -6.81 4.56 -0.34
N GLY A 219 -6.40 3.53 -1.08
CA GLY A 219 -6.06 2.22 -0.51
C GLY A 219 -4.92 2.31 0.50
N LEU A 220 -3.82 2.98 0.15
CA LEU A 220 -2.69 3.19 1.06
C LEU A 220 -3.04 4.09 2.25
N TRP A 221 -3.87 5.13 2.03
CA TRP A 221 -4.33 5.99 3.12
C TRP A 221 -5.14 5.20 4.14
N TYR A 222 -6.10 4.39 3.67
CA TYR A 222 -6.91 3.55 4.54
C TYR A 222 -6.09 2.45 5.22
N LEU A 223 -5.15 1.81 4.52
CA LEU A 223 -4.20 0.87 5.14
C LEU A 223 -3.40 1.54 6.26
N GLY A 224 -3.02 2.81 6.07
CA GLY A 224 -2.42 3.65 7.08
C GLY A 224 -3.31 3.87 8.30
N MET A 225 -4.61 4.15 8.10
CA MET A 225 -5.57 4.26 9.19
C MET A 225 -5.72 2.96 9.98
N LEU A 226 -5.79 1.82 9.29
CA LEU A 226 -5.82 0.49 9.92
C LEU A 226 -4.55 0.19 10.71
N SER A 227 -3.39 0.58 10.19
CA SER A 227 -2.09 0.37 10.82
C SER A 227 -1.83 1.30 12.01
N ALA A 228 -2.57 2.41 12.10
CA ALA A 228 -2.53 3.32 13.23
C ALA A 228 -3.38 2.84 14.41
N ALA A 229 -4.34 1.94 14.17
CA ALA A 229 -5.24 1.43 15.20
C ALA A 229 -4.51 0.48 16.16
N ASN A 230 -4.63 0.71 17.46
CA ASN A 230 -3.95 -0.08 18.48
C ASN A 230 -4.77 -1.32 18.86
N ASN A 231 -5.17 -2.11 17.87
CA ASN A 231 -6.13 -3.20 18.03
C ASN A 231 -5.62 -4.43 18.82
N ASP A 232 -4.66 -4.25 19.74
CA ASP A 232 -4.01 -5.30 20.54
C ASP A 232 -3.50 -6.50 19.71
N TRP A 233 -3.26 -6.30 18.41
CA TRP A 233 -2.70 -7.34 17.57
C TRP A 233 -1.31 -7.72 18.11
N ARG A 234 -1.25 -8.93 18.67
CA ARG A 234 -0.04 -9.56 19.16
C ARG A 234 -0.01 -10.98 18.64
N LEU A 235 1.19 -11.40 18.27
CA LEU A 235 1.51 -12.80 18.09
C LEU A 235 1.20 -13.54 19.40
N LEU A 236 0.20 -14.43 19.37
CA LEU A 236 0.07 -15.52 20.34
C LEU A 236 1.07 -16.62 19.99
#